data_AF-A0A9X9LPB2-F1
#
_entry.id   AF-A0A9X9LPB2-F1
#
_cell.length_a   1.000
_cell.length_b   1.000
_cell.length_c   1.000
_cell.angle_alpha   90.00
_cell.angle_beta   90.00
_cell.angle_gamma   90.00
#
_symmetry.space_group_name_H-M   'P 1'
#
loop_
_entity.id
_entity.type
_entity.pdbx_description
1 polymer ?
#
loop_
_entity_poly.entity_id
_entity_poly.type
_entity_poly.pdbx_seq_one_letter_code
_entity_poly.pdbx_strand_id
1 'polypeptide(L)' 'MAMHTKKVGIIGKYRTCYGASLRKKVKKIEISQHTKRTCSFWTKTKMKR' A
#
# COMPACT_ATOMS: atom_id res chain seq x y z
N MET A 1 -15.87 -2.05 -10.74
CA MET A 1 -14.69 -1.67 -9.93
C MET A 1 -14.20 -0.32 -10.45
N ALA A 2 -14.56 0.79 -9.79
CA ALA A 2 -14.22 2.12 -10.28
C ALA A 2 -12.87 2.58 -9.69
N MET A 3 -11.93 2.93 -10.55
CA MET A 3 -10.61 3.39 -10.14
C MET A 3 -10.69 4.83 -9.62
N HIS A 4 -10.55 5.01 -8.31
CA HIS A 4 -10.69 6.32 -7.65
C HIS A 4 -9.51 7.29 -7.91
N THR A 5 -8.31 6.79 -8.21
CA THR A 5 -7.14 7.67 -8.41
C THR A 5 -6.23 7.16 -9.53
N LYS A 6 -5.72 8.06 -10.38
CA LYS A 6 -4.78 7.73 -11.46
C LYS A 6 -3.36 7.40 -10.98
N LYS A 7 -2.84 8.14 -10.00
CA LYS A 7 -1.42 8.07 -9.60
C LYS A 7 -1.19 7.73 -8.12
N VAL A 8 -2.04 8.25 -7.23
CA VAL A 8 -1.74 8.31 -5.79
C VAL A 8 -2.05 7.00 -5.06
N GLY A 9 -3.20 6.37 -5.32
CA GLY A 9 -3.60 5.11 -4.67
C GLY A 9 -3.76 5.27 -3.16
N ILE A 10 -3.22 4.30 -2.40
CA ILE A 10 -3.31 4.20 -0.92
C ILE A 10 -2.82 5.48 -0.19
N ILE A 11 -1.90 6.24 -0.78
CA ILE A 11 -1.34 7.48 -0.19
C ILE A 11 -2.34 8.65 -0.27
N GLY A 12 -3.53 8.48 -0.86
CA GLY A 12 -4.54 9.54 -0.95
C GLY A 12 -4.83 10.24 0.38
N LYS A 13 -4.67 9.52 1.50
CA LYS A 13 -4.81 10.04 2.87
C LYS A 13 -3.87 11.20 3.21
N TYR A 14 -2.71 11.32 2.56
CA TYR A 14 -1.73 12.38 2.81
C TYR A 14 -1.96 13.66 1.98
N ARG A 15 -2.94 13.66 1.06
CA ARG A 15 -3.29 14.80 0.18
C ARG A 15 -2.04 15.48 -0.44
N THR A 16 -1.86 16.78 -0.20
CA THR A 16 -0.76 17.60 -0.72
C THR A 16 0.48 17.59 0.19
N CYS A 17 0.41 17.03 1.39
CA CYS A 17 1.48 17.06 2.39
C CYS A 17 2.71 16.24 1.98
N TYR A 18 3.88 16.62 2.53
CA TYR A 18 5.17 15.90 2.45
C TYR A 18 5.83 15.83 1.06
N GLY A 19 5.22 16.41 0.03
CA GLY A 19 5.80 16.45 -1.32
C GLY A 19 5.81 15.10 -2.05
N ALA A 20 6.05 15.15 -3.37
CA ALA A 20 5.88 13.99 -4.25
C ALA A 20 6.95 12.89 -4.03
N SER A 21 8.18 13.27 -3.69
CA SER A 21 9.30 12.33 -3.51
C SER A 21 9.09 11.41 -2.31
N LEU A 22 8.73 11.98 -1.15
CA LEU A 22 8.45 11.22 0.07
C LEU A 22 7.24 10.31 -0.11
N ARG A 23 6.15 10.83 -0.71
CA ARG A 23 4.96 10.03 -1.02
C ARG A 23 5.29 8.82 -1.89
N LYS A 24 6.11 8.96 -2.95
CA LYS A 24 6.51 7.82 -3.79
C LYS A 24 7.24 6.72 -3.01
N LYS A 25 8.09 7.08 -2.04
CA LYS A 25 8.79 6.11 -1.18
C LYS A 25 7.82 5.39 -0.26
N VAL A 26 6.95 6.13 0.43
CA VAL A 26 5.91 5.59 1.33
C VAL A 26 4.98 4.63 0.59
N LYS A 27 4.69 4.87 -0.70
CA LYS A 27 3.81 4.01 -1.52
C LYS A 27 4.27 2.56 -1.51
N LYS A 28 5.57 2.37 -1.73
CA LYS A 28 6.18 1.05 -1.83
C LYS A 28 6.07 0.31 -0.49
N ILE A 29 6.27 1.03 0.60
CA ILE A 29 6.23 0.50 1.97
C ILE A 29 4.80 0.11 2.35
N GLU A 30 3.81 1.00 2.13
CA GLU A 30 2.41 0.73 2.46
C GLU A 30 1.81 -0.41 1.64
N ILE A 31 2.15 -0.50 0.35
CA ILE A 31 1.72 -1.65 -0.49
C ILE A 31 2.27 -2.94 0.12
N SER A 32 3.55 -2.98 0.48
CA SER A 32 4.19 -4.16 1.07
C SER A 32 3.65 -4.55 2.46
N GLN A 33 3.11 -3.58 3.19
CA GLN A 33 2.51 -3.78 4.50
C GLN A 33 1.06 -4.27 4.41
N HIS A 34 0.26 -3.70 3.51
CA HIS A 34 -1.15 -4.05 3.36
C HIS A 34 -1.39 -5.27 2.47
N THR A 35 -0.36 -5.80 1.82
CA THR A 35 -0.45 -7.09 1.11
C THR A 35 -0.60 -8.23 2.11
N LYS A 36 -1.61 -9.08 1.89
CA LYS A 36 -1.71 -10.35 2.61
C LYS A 36 -0.52 -11.21 2.19
N ARG A 37 0.26 -11.67 3.17
CA ARG A 37 1.40 -12.56 2.91
C ARG A 37 0.99 -14.01 3.10
N THR A 38 1.65 -14.89 2.35
CA THR A 38 1.60 -16.34 2.55
C THR A 38 2.36 -16.68 3.82
N CYS A 39 1.73 -17.44 4.72
CA CYS A 39 2.39 -17.95 5.90
C CYS A 39 3.33 -19.10 5.48
N SER A 40 4.55 -19.14 6.01
CA SER A 40 5.49 -20.25 5.75
C SER A 40 5.04 -21.56 6.39
N PHE A 41 4.25 -21.47 7.47
CA PHE A 41 3.73 -22.63 8.19
C PHE A 41 2.41 -23.16 7.59
N TRP A 42 1.59 -22.27 7.03
CA TRP A 42 0.30 -22.59 6.41
C TRP A 42 0.21 -21.93 5.04
N THR A 43 -0.06 -22.68 3.98
CA THR A 43 -0.20 -22.20 2.58
C THR A 43 -1.41 -21.25 2.35
N LYS A 44 -2.08 -20.80 3.41
CA LYS A 44 -3.20 -19.87 3.32
C LYS A 44 -2.70 -18.43 3.40
N THR A 45 -3.13 -17.61 2.44
CA THR A 45 -2.83 -16.16 2.38
C THR A 45 -3.69 -15.38 3.38
N LYS A 46 -3.40 -15.55 4.67
CA LYS A 46 -4.17 -14.91 5.76
C LYS A 46 -3.35 -13.94 6.60
N MET A 47 -2.02 -13.95 6.52
CA MET A 47 -1.19 -13.08 7.35
C MET A 47 -1.28 -11.62 6.90
N LYS A 48 -1.61 -10.76 7.86
CA LYS A 48 -1.54 -9.30 7.75
C LYS A 48 -0.62 -8.79 8.87
N ARG A 49 0.03 -7.66 8.62
CA ARG A 49 0.88 -6.97 9.61
C ARG A 49 0.10 -5.86 10.30
#